data_AF-A0A0E0EFT4-F1
#
_entry.id   AF-A0A0E0EFT4-F1
#
_cell.length_a   1.000
_cell.length_b   1.000
_cell.length_c   1.000
_cell.angle_alpha   90.00
_cell.angle_beta   90.00
_cell.angle_gamma   90.00
#
_symmetry.space_group_name_H-M   'P 1'
#
loop_
_entity.id
_entity.type
_entity.pdbx_description
1 polymer ?
#
loop_
_entity_poly.entity_id
_entity_poly.type
_entity_poly.pdbx_seq_one_letter_code
_entity_poly.pdbx_strand_id
1 'polypeptide(L)'
;MLLNRYGLDVKPEMVTDSIIKLACFLLDCEYCDVKNSKHLRWTGEYIEKRSGIKCLDWDLMKLVTGIKIICYPTERSTAEEAMFTQDELSKLVKDTHKYEGKIRKRSFMNAYNEMVEARQLIPKAQKQLEDLVKEAKDACEAE
;
A
#
# COMPACT_ATOMS: atom_id res chain seq x y z
N MET A 1 21.03 4.44 -10.28
CA MET A 1 21.01 3.32 -9.30
C MET A 1 19.68 3.31 -8.56
N LEU A 2 19.31 2.19 -7.93
CA LEU A 2 18.09 2.07 -7.11
C LEU A 2 17.99 3.18 -6.05
N LEU A 3 19.11 3.50 -5.40
CA LEU A 3 19.22 4.52 -4.34
C LEU A 3 18.86 5.94 -4.81
N ASN A 4 19.09 6.27 -6.09
CA ASN A 4 18.74 7.58 -6.64
C ASN A 4 17.22 7.83 -6.63
N ARG A 5 16.39 6.78 -6.64
CA ARG A 5 14.93 6.92 -6.50
C ARG A 5 14.55 7.51 -5.15
N TYR A 6 15.38 7.31 -4.15
CA TYR A 6 15.22 7.83 -2.79
C TYR A 6 15.99 9.13 -2.56
N GLY A 7 16.53 9.75 -3.62
CA GLY A 7 17.32 10.99 -3.51
C GLY A 7 18.68 10.81 -2.85
N LEU A 8 19.15 9.57 -2.70
CA LEU A 8 20.42 9.24 -2.07
C LEU A 8 21.54 9.23 -3.11
N ASP A 9 22.48 10.17 -2.97
CA ASP A 9 23.70 10.24 -3.77
C ASP A 9 24.80 9.40 -3.11
N VAL A 10 25.09 8.25 -3.70
CA VAL A 10 25.95 7.21 -3.12
C VAL A 10 27.02 6.82 -4.13
N LYS A 11 28.28 6.95 -3.73
CA LYS A 11 29.42 6.48 -4.54
C LYS A 11 29.52 4.96 -4.49
N PRO A 12 30.05 4.27 -5.52
CA PRO A 12 30.15 2.81 -5.55
C PRO A 12 30.83 2.21 -4.31
N GLU A 13 31.81 2.90 -3.74
CA GLU A 13 32.62 2.46 -2.60
C GLU A 13 31.82 2.46 -1.28
N MET A 14 30.75 3.25 -1.21
CA MET A 14 29.86 3.36 -0.04
C MET A 14 28.78 2.26 -0.03
N VAL A 15 28.62 1.51 -1.12
CA VAL A 15 27.50 0.56 -1.28
C VAL A 15 27.78 -0.73 -0.52
N THR A 16 27.08 -0.91 0.60
CA THR A 16 27.15 -2.14 1.40
C THR A 16 25.99 -3.09 1.09
N ASP A 17 26.15 -4.37 1.45
CA ASP A 17 25.08 -5.38 1.34
C ASP A 17 23.80 -4.97 2.12
N SER A 18 23.96 -4.32 3.27
CA SER A 18 22.83 -3.78 4.06
C SER A 18 22.06 -2.70 3.30
N ILE A 19 22.76 -1.77 2.64
CA ILE A 19 22.15 -0.72 1.80
C ILE A 19 21.38 -1.36 0.63
N ILE A 20 21.97 -2.35 -0.04
CA ILE A 20 21.32 -3.06 -1.15
C ILE A 20 20.05 -3.77 -0.67
N LYS A 21 20.15 -4.59 0.39
CA LYS A 21 19.02 -5.36 0.92
C LYS A 21 17.87 -4.46 1.35
N LEU A 22 18.17 -3.38 2.07
CA LEU A 22 17.15 -2.45 2.55
C LEU A 22 16.51 -1.66 1.42
N ALA A 23 17.29 -1.24 0.41
CA ALA A 23 16.74 -0.58 -0.77
C ALA A 23 15.84 -1.52 -1.61
N CYS A 24 16.22 -2.79 -1.75
CA CYS A 24 15.37 -3.80 -2.39
C CYS A 24 14.09 -4.06 -1.59
N PHE A 25 14.19 -4.19 -0.26
CA PHE A 25 13.02 -4.33 0.60
C PHE A 25 12.06 -3.15 0.48
N LEU A 26 12.59 -1.92 0.49
CA LEU A 26 11.79 -0.71 0.30
C LEU A 26 11.09 -0.69 -1.07
N LEU A 27 11.81 -1.09 -2.12
CA LEU A 27 11.24 -1.23 -3.46
C LEU A 27 10.10 -2.26 -3.50
N ASP A 28 10.27 -3.41 -2.85
CA ASP A 28 9.24 -4.46 -2.78
C ASP A 28 7.98 -3.94 -2.07
N CYS A 29 8.14 -3.21 -0.95
CA CYS A 29 7.02 -2.58 -0.25
C CYS A 29 6.28 -1.56 -1.12
N GLU A 30 7.00 -0.71 -1.86
CA GLU A 30 6.40 0.26 -2.79
C GLU A 30 5.68 -0.44 -3.96
N TYR A 31 6.14 -1.63 -4.35
CA TYR A 31 5.56 -2.39 -5.44
C TYR A 31 4.29 -3.19 -5.05
N CYS A 32 4.00 -3.35 -3.76
CA CYS A 32 2.77 -4.00 -3.28
C CYS A 32 1.50 -3.34 -3.87
N ASP A 33 1.50 -2.01 -4.02
CA ASP A 33 0.42 -1.25 -4.63
C ASP A 33 0.27 -1.61 -6.13
N VAL A 34 1.38 -1.72 -6.86
CA VAL A 34 1.38 -2.05 -8.30
C VAL A 34 0.87 -3.48 -8.53
N LYS A 35 1.36 -4.44 -7.74
CA LYS A 35 0.97 -5.85 -7.82
C LYS A 35 -0.55 -6.05 -7.69
N ASN A 36 -1.17 -5.30 -6.78
CA ASN A 36 -2.62 -5.42 -6.51
C ASN A 36 -3.47 -4.47 -7.36
N SER A 37 -2.87 -3.46 -8.00
CA SER A 37 -3.55 -2.38 -8.71
C SER A 37 -4.61 -2.87 -9.71
N LYS A 38 -4.24 -3.75 -10.65
CA LYS A 38 -5.17 -4.20 -11.71
C LYS A 38 -6.43 -4.87 -11.12
N HIS A 39 -6.26 -5.71 -10.11
CA HIS A 39 -7.37 -6.42 -9.49
C HIS A 39 -8.27 -5.48 -8.68
N LEU A 40 -7.66 -4.55 -7.93
CA LEU A 40 -8.37 -3.53 -7.16
C LEU A 40 -9.18 -2.60 -8.08
N ARG A 41 -8.58 -2.12 -9.18
CA ARG A 41 -9.23 -1.24 -10.15
C ARG A 41 -10.43 -1.92 -10.81
N TRP A 42 -10.28 -3.17 -11.24
CA TRP A 42 -11.38 -3.93 -11.81
C TRP A 42 -12.53 -4.17 -10.82
N THR A 43 -12.19 -4.38 -9.54
CA THR A 43 -13.19 -4.51 -8.48
C THR A 43 -13.89 -3.18 -8.18
N GLY A 44 -13.16 -2.07 -8.19
CA GLY A 44 -13.72 -0.72 -8.10
C GLY A 44 -14.72 -0.43 -9.22
N GLU A 45 -14.39 -0.74 -10.47
CA GLU A 45 -15.32 -0.63 -11.60
C GLU A 45 -16.58 -1.47 -11.40
N TYR A 46 -16.43 -2.68 -10.85
CA TYR A 46 -17.56 -3.55 -10.58
C TYR A 46 -18.46 -2.97 -9.48
N ILE A 47 -17.88 -2.43 -8.41
CA ILE A 47 -18.61 -1.75 -7.33
C ILE A 47 -19.38 -0.54 -7.90
N GLU A 48 -18.73 0.27 -8.73
CA GLU A 48 -19.36 1.41 -9.37
C GLU A 48 -20.54 0.99 -10.25
N LYS A 49 -20.38 -0.04 -11.08
CA LYS A 49 -21.47 -0.57 -11.93
C LYS A 49 -22.66 -1.11 -11.14
N ARG A 50 -22.43 -1.72 -9.96
CA ARG A 50 -23.49 -2.37 -9.16
C ARG A 50 -24.17 -1.44 -8.16
N SER A 51 -23.44 -0.44 -7.70
CA SER A 51 -23.82 0.36 -6.54
C SER A 51 -23.73 1.86 -6.81
N GLY A 52 -23.25 2.27 -7.98
CA GLY A 52 -23.13 3.69 -8.36
C GLY A 52 -22.19 4.48 -7.45
N ILE A 53 -21.26 3.82 -6.78
CA ILE A 53 -20.23 4.47 -5.96
C ILE A 53 -19.06 4.77 -6.89
N LYS A 54 -18.66 6.04 -7.00
CA LYS A 54 -17.56 6.45 -7.88
C LYS A 54 -16.22 6.02 -7.27
N CYS A 55 -15.80 4.80 -7.59
CA CYS A 55 -14.61 4.18 -7.03
C CYS A 55 -13.36 4.43 -7.89
N LEU A 56 -13.53 4.82 -9.16
CA LEU A 56 -12.40 4.99 -10.09
C LEU A 56 -11.39 6.06 -9.63
N ASP A 57 -11.87 7.12 -8.99
CA ASP A 57 -11.05 8.23 -8.49
C ASP A 57 -10.38 7.93 -7.13
N TRP A 58 -10.72 6.81 -6.49
CA TRP A 58 -10.11 6.45 -5.22
C TRP A 58 -8.66 6.00 -5.41
N ASP A 59 -7.80 6.34 -4.45
CA ASP A 59 -6.48 5.71 -4.39
C ASP A 59 -6.60 4.21 -4.04
N LEU A 60 -5.52 3.46 -4.27
CA LEU A 60 -5.53 2.00 -4.08
C LEU A 60 -5.80 1.59 -2.63
N MET A 61 -5.39 2.41 -1.66
CA MET A 61 -5.65 2.13 -0.25
C MET A 61 -7.11 2.37 0.10
N LYS A 62 -7.70 3.48 -0.36
CA LYS A 62 -9.13 3.70 -0.20
C LYS A 62 -9.93 2.58 -0.87
N LEU A 63 -9.53 2.12 -2.06
CA LEU A 63 -10.15 0.97 -2.73
C LEU A 63 -10.09 -0.32 -1.91
N VAL A 64 -8.90 -0.74 -1.48
CA VAL A 64 -8.74 -2.01 -0.75
C VAL A 64 -9.45 -1.96 0.60
N THR A 65 -9.47 -0.81 1.27
CA THR A 65 -10.25 -0.60 2.51
C THR A 65 -11.74 -0.71 2.25
N GLY A 66 -12.26 -0.13 1.16
CA GLY A 66 -13.68 -0.25 0.81
C GLY A 66 -14.08 -1.70 0.55
N ILE A 67 -13.19 -2.47 -0.08
CA ILE A 67 -13.41 -3.90 -0.32
C ILE A 67 -13.33 -4.70 0.99
N LYS A 68 -12.44 -4.36 1.92
CA LYS A 68 -12.41 -4.93 3.28
C LYS A 68 -13.74 -4.69 3.99
N ILE A 69 -14.28 -3.47 3.94
CA ILE A 69 -15.58 -3.11 4.54
C ILE A 69 -16.72 -3.96 3.94
N ILE A 70 -16.73 -4.17 2.63
CA ILE A 70 -17.68 -5.08 1.98
C ILE A 70 -17.54 -6.52 2.51
N CYS A 71 -16.30 -7.02 2.64
CA CYS A 71 -16.05 -8.39 3.07
C CYS A 71 -16.39 -8.62 4.55
N TYR A 72 -16.11 -7.63 5.39
CA TYR A 72 -16.16 -7.66 6.85
C TYR A 72 -16.78 -6.37 7.40
N PRO A 73 -18.10 -6.14 7.19
CA PRO A 73 -18.76 -4.88 7.55
C PRO A 73 -18.86 -4.63 9.06
N THR A 74 -18.51 -5.60 9.90
CA THR A 74 -18.45 -5.45 11.36
C THR A 74 -17.03 -5.18 11.87
N GLU A 75 -16.00 -5.42 11.04
CA GLU A 75 -14.58 -5.28 11.42
C GLU A 75 -14.02 -4.00 10.82
N ARG A 76 -14.43 -2.86 11.38
CA ARG A 76 -14.06 -1.52 10.93
C ARG A 76 -13.41 -0.73 12.05
N SER A 77 -12.36 0.01 11.72
CA SER A 77 -11.75 1.00 12.60
C SER A 77 -12.16 2.42 12.20
N THR A 78 -12.11 3.36 13.15
CA THR A 78 -12.41 4.78 12.89
C THR A 78 -11.53 5.36 11.78
N ALA A 79 -10.26 4.94 11.70
CA ALA A 79 -9.32 5.39 10.67
C ALA A 79 -9.73 4.94 9.26
N GLU A 80 -10.31 3.74 9.12
CA GLU A 80 -10.83 3.25 7.85
C GLU A 80 -12.11 3.98 7.44
N GLU A 81 -13.01 4.20 8.40
CA GLU A 81 -14.27 4.90 8.14
C GLU A 81 -14.02 6.35 7.70
N ALA A 82 -13.02 7.02 8.27
CA ALA A 82 -12.64 8.37 7.90
C ALA A 82 -12.18 8.52 6.43
N MET A 83 -11.87 7.43 5.73
CA MET A 83 -11.52 7.48 4.30
C MET A 83 -12.74 7.69 3.40
N PHE A 84 -13.96 7.55 3.93
CA PHE A 84 -15.20 7.53 3.16
C PHE A 84 -16.20 8.56 3.68
N THR A 85 -17.11 8.99 2.81
CA THR A 85 -18.30 9.70 3.28
C THR A 85 -19.26 8.73 3.97
N GLN A 86 -20.16 9.26 4.81
CA GLN A 86 -21.18 8.43 5.47
C GLN A 86 -22.09 7.72 4.44
N ASP A 87 -22.39 8.37 3.32
CA ASP A 87 -23.18 7.80 2.23
C ASP A 87 -22.43 6.66 1.52
N GLU A 88 -21.13 6.84 1.24
CA GLU A 88 -20.27 5.79 0.69
C GLU A 88 -20.27 4.56 1.61
N LEU A 89 -20.03 4.74 2.92
CA LEU A 89 -20.01 3.65 3.90
C LEU A 89 -21.35 2.92 4.00
N SER A 90 -22.44 3.68 4.16
CA SER A 90 -23.79 3.13 4.25
C SER A 90 -24.11 2.28 3.03
N LYS A 91 -23.74 2.76 1.84
CA LYS A 91 -23.99 2.07 0.58
C LYS A 91 -23.09 0.84 0.39
N LEU A 92 -21.81 0.91 0.73
CA LEU A 92 -20.89 -0.23 0.71
C LEU A 92 -21.44 -1.39 1.55
N VAL A 93 -21.91 -1.10 2.77
CA VAL A 93 -22.48 -2.10 3.69
C VAL A 93 -23.82 -2.63 3.17
N LYS A 94 -24.75 -1.74 2.79
CA LYS A 94 -26.08 -2.13 2.31
C LYS A 94 -26.01 -3.02 1.06
N ASP A 95 -25.11 -2.69 0.15
CA ASP A 95 -24.99 -3.37 -1.14
C ASP A 95 -24.07 -4.59 -1.11
N THR A 96 -23.60 -5.03 0.07
CA THR A 96 -22.68 -6.18 0.23
C THR A 96 -23.14 -7.42 -0.54
N HIS A 97 -24.45 -7.72 -0.50
CA HIS A 97 -25.07 -8.85 -1.21
C HIS A 97 -24.90 -8.79 -2.73
N LYS A 98 -24.72 -7.61 -3.34
CA LYS A 98 -24.52 -7.44 -4.79
C LYS A 98 -23.14 -7.92 -5.28
N TYR A 99 -22.21 -8.13 -4.37
CA TYR A 99 -20.82 -8.52 -4.68
C TYR A 99 -20.52 -9.99 -4.36
N GLU A 100 -21.50 -10.73 -3.87
CA GLU A 100 -21.37 -12.12 -3.51
C GLU A 100 -20.90 -12.97 -4.70
N GLY A 101 -19.96 -13.89 -4.46
CA GLY A 101 -19.34 -14.72 -5.50
C GLY A 101 -18.35 -13.99 -6.43
N LYS A 102 -18.24 -12.66 -6.39
CA LYS A 102 -17.27 -11.88 -7.17
C LYS A 102 -16.06 -11.44 -6.36
N ILE A 103 -16.27 -11.09 -5.09
CA ILE A 103 -15.20 -10.68 -4.18
C ILE A 103 -14.81 -11.88 -3.30
N ARG A 104 -13.57 -12.37 -3.47
CA ARG A 104 -13.02 -13.45 -2.64
C ARG A 104 -12.42 -12.87 -1.36
N LYS A 105 -13.15 -12.97 -0.24
CA LYS A 105 -12.80 -12.34 1.06
C LYS A 105 -11.34 -12.56 1.47
N ARG A 106 -10.87 -13.81 1.49
CA ARG A 106 -9.50 -14.16 1.91
C ARG A 106 -8.43 -13.50 1.05
N SER A 107 -8.61 -13.49 -0.27
CA SER A 107 -7.64 -12.90 -1.20
C SER A 107 -7.51 -11.38 -0.98
N PHE A 108 -8.63 -10.68 -0.80
CA PHE A 108 -8.61 -9.25 -0.53
C PHE A 108 -8.09 -8.91 0.85
N MET A 109 -8.35 -9.74 1.86
CA MET A 109 -7.80 -9.51 3.20
C MET A 109 -6.28 -9.63 3.21
N ASN A 110 -5.71 -10.59 2.46
CA ASN A 110 -4.26 -10.70 2.29
C ASN A 110 -3.68 -9.45 1.60
N ALA A 111 -4.32 -8.97 0.51
CA ALA A 111 -3.89 -7.76 -0.18
C ALA A 111 -3.98 -6.52 0.72
N TYR A 112 -5.06 -6.40 1.50
CA TYR A 112 -5.24 -5.34 2.48
C TYR A 112 -4.09 -5.35 3.52
N ASN A 113 -3.83 -6.50 4.13
CA ASN A 113 -2.77 -6.64 5.13
C ASN A 113 -1.39 -6.32 4.55
N GLU A 114 -1.07 -6.85 3.37
CA GLU A 114 0.19 -6.59 2.67
C GLU A 114 0.38 -5.09 2.41
N MET A 115 -0.66 -4.37 1.95
CA MET A 115 -0.59 -2.93 1.69
C MET A 115 -0.50 -2.09 2.98
N VAL A 116 -1.25 -2.44 4.03
CA VAL A 116 -1.17 -1.74 5.34
C VAL A 116 0.21 -1.91 5.95
N GLU A 117 0.73 -3.14 5.96
CA GLU A 117 2.05 -3.46 6.50
C GLU A 117 3.16 -2.75 5.72
N ALA A 118 3.13 -2.80 4.39
CA ALA A 118 4.07 -2.06 3.54
C ALA A 118 4.07 -0.55 3.85
N ARG A 119 2.88 0.08 3.96
CA ARG A 119 2.77 1.51 4.31
C ARG A 119 3.34 1.85 5.68
N GLN A 120 3.26 0.95 6.65
CA GLN A 120 3.86 1.14 7.97
C GLN A 120 5.38 0.97 7.97
N LEU A 121 5.90 0.13 7.07
CA LEU A 121 7.33 -0.21 6.98
C LEU A 121 8.12 0.77 6.13
N ILE A 122 7.53 1.30 5.04
CA ILE A 122 8.16 2.27 4.13
C ILE A 122 8.89 3.41 4.87
N PRO A 123 8.24 4.19 5.76
CA PRO A 123 8.93 5.32 6.41
C PRO A 123 10.06 4.87 7.35
N LYS A 124 9.94 3.69 7.96
CA LYS A 124 10.99 3.12 8.82
C LYS A 124 12.19 2.69 7.98
N ALA A 125 11.94 1.99 6.88
CA ALA A 125 12.96 1.53 5.96
C ALA A 125 13.66 2.69 5.25
N GLN A 126 12.93 3.73 4.84
CA GLN A 126 13.50 4.96 4.27
C GLN A 126 14.48 5.62 5.25
N LYS A 127 14.05 5.84 6.48
CA LYS A 127 14.92 6.43 7.51
C LYS A 127 16.16 5.58 7.78
N GLN A 128 15.98 4.27 7.94
CA GLN A 128 17.11 3.35 8.12
C GLN A 128 18.08 3.37 6.94
N LEU A 129 17.57 3.52 5.72
CA LEU A 129 18.41 3.59 4.52
C LEU A 129 19.20 4.90 4.48
N GLU A 130 18.58 6.02 4.86
CA GLU A 130 19.24 7.32 5.02
C GLU A 130 20.37 7.25 6.06
N ASP A 131 20.10 6.66 7.23
CA ASP A 131 21.07 6.51 8.31
C ASP A 131 22.28 5.66 7.85
N LEU A 132 22.04 4.52 7.19
CA LEU A 132 23.10 3.65 6.66
C LEU A 132 23.97 4.34 5.59
N VAL A 133 23.35 5.12 4.71
CA VAL A 133 24.08 5.88 3.68
C VAL A 133 24.93 6.97 4.32
N LYS A 134 24.42 7.63 5.35
CA LYS A 134 25.18 8.63 6.10
C LYS A 134 26.40 8.02 6.79
N GLU A 135 26.22 6.90 7.49
CA GLU A 135 27.32 6.17 8.13
C GLU A 135 28.40 5.73 7.13
N ALA A 136 27.98 5.20 5.97
CA ALA A 136 28.91 4.81 4.91
C ALA A 136 29.67 6.02 4.34
N LYS A 137 29.04 7.18 4.27
CA LYS A 137 29.66 8.42 3.78
C LYS A 137 30.73 8.90 4.76
N ASP A 138 30.38 8.96 6.05
CA ASP A 138 31.29 9.37 7.11
C ASP A 138 32.51 8.43 7.20
N ALA A 139 32.30 7.12 6.97
CA ALA A 139 33.39 6.14 6.93
C ALA A 139 34.34 6.34 5.75
N CYS A 140 33.81 6.56 4.53
CA CYS A 140 34.63 6.81 3.34
C CYS A 140 35.35 8.17 3.35
N GLU A 141 34.83 9.17 4.06
CA GLU A 141 35.50 10.48 4.21
C GLU A 141 36.57 10.49 5.31
N ALA A 142 36.56 9.48 6.20
CA ALA A 142 37.56 9.29 7.24
C ALA A 142 38.78 8.46 6.81
N GLU A 143 38.73 7.84 5.62
CA GLU A 143 39.84 7.13 4.95
C GLU A 143 40.65 8.05 4.03
#